data_AF-A0A158PAT3-F1
#
_entry.id   AF-A0A158PAT3-F1
#
_cell.length_a   1.000
_cell.length_b   1.000
_cell.length_c   1.000
_cell.angle_alpha   90.00
_cell.angle_beta   90.00
_cell.angle_gamma   90.00
#
_symmetry.space_group_name_H-M   'P 1'
#
loop_
_entity.id
_entity.type
_entity.pdbx_description
1 polymer ?
#
loop_
_entity_poly.entity_id
_entity_poly.type
_entity_poly.pdbx_seq_one_letter_code
_entity_poly.pdbx_strand_id
1 'polypeptide(L)'
;MVGRVLLVCNSVLWSLKLLDYLRVFRQLGPYITMAAEMVSFSSKSPWYLFAISTCAYHFRSSIPRMLPILSMLFVSLLAFGLVREAITYPYEKWHWLLVRNIFYKPYFMLYGEVYAPEIDTCGDASENCVPGYFIAPLFMTVFMLISNVLLMNTMVACGTYVFEHNVENTQEIWLFERYSQVGGCLRYWGFEL
;
A
#
# COMPACT_ATOMS: atom_id res chain seq x y z
N MET A 1 -7.94 -16.64 -23.90
CA MET A 1 -7.00 -16.25 -22.82
C MET A 1 -7.60 -15.17 -21.92
N VAL A 2 -8.19 -14.10 -22.47
CA VAL A 2 -8.83 -13.00 -21.71
C VAL A 2 -9.89 -13.49 -20.70
N GLY A 3 -10.74 -14.46 -21.07
CA GLY A 3 -11.76 -15.00 -20.16
C GLY A 3 -11.19 -15.65 -18.88
N ARG A 4 -10.02 -16.29 -18.95
CA ARG A 4 -9.37 -16.85 -17.75
C ARG A 4 -8.86 -15.74 -16.83
N VAL A 5 -8.27 -14.69 -17.39
CA VAL A 5 -7.81 -13.53 -16.62
C VAL A 5 -8.97 -12.84 -15.94
N LEU A 6 -10.09 -12.62 -16.64
CA LEU A 6 -11.29 -12.01 -16.07
C LEU A 6 -11.88 -12.84 -14.92
N LEU A 7 -11.92 -14.17 -15.05
CA LEU A 7 -12.39 -15.05 -13.97
C LEU A 7 -11.48 -14.97 -12.73
N VAL A 8 -10.16 -14.94 -12.91
CA VAL A 8 -9.20 -14.80 -11.80
C VAL A 8 -9.38 -13.44 -11.13
N CYS A 9 -9.45 -12.34 -11.89
CA CYS A 9 -9.70 -11.01 -11.33
C CYS A 9 -11.05 -10.96 -10.58
N ASN A 10 -12.10 -11.55 -11.14
CA ASN A 10 -13.41 -11.62 -10.50
C ASN A 10 -13.39 -12.46 -9.21
N SER A 11 -12.61 -13.55 -9.17
CA SER A 11 -12.45 -14.34 -7.93
C SER A 11 -11.76 -13.55 -6.82
N VAL A 12 -10.79 -12.69 -7.15
CA VAL A 12 -10.14 -11.81 -6.17
C VAL A 12 -11.15 -10.79 -5.63
N LEU A 13 -11.97 -10.17 -6.49
CA LEU A 13 -13.02 -9.25 -6.06
C LEU A 13 -14.06 -9.93 -5.14
N TRP A 14 -14.42 -11.18 -5.44
CA TRP A 14 -15.26 -11.98 -4.56
C TRP A 14 -14.61 -12.29 -3.22
N SER A 15 -13.29 -12.54 -3.19
CA SER A 15 -12.56 -12.72 -1.93
C SER A 15 -12.52 -11.44 -1.09
N LEU A 16 -12.49 -10.25 -1.70
CA LEU A 16 -12.61 -8.98 -0.97
C LEU A 16 -14.01 -8.80 -0.36
N LYS A 17 -15.08 -9.23 -1.05
CA LYS A 17 -16.44 -9.25 -0.47
C LYS A 17 -16.55 -10.16 0.76
N LEU A 18 -15.70 -11.18 0.90
CA LEU A 18 -15.67 -12.00 2.11
C LEU A 18 -15.36 -11.15 3.36
N LEU A 19 -14.54 -10.10 3.23
CA LEU A 19 -14.22 -9.20 4.33
C LEU A 19 -15.46 -8.47 4.87
N ASP A 20 -16.44 -8.16 4.00
CA ASP A 20 -17.71 -7.57 4.42
C ASP A 20 -18.54 -8.53 5.29
N TYR A 21 -18.49 -9.84 5.01
CA TYR A 21 -19.12 -10.84 5.87
C TYR A 21 -18.40 -11.00 7.20
N LEU A 22 -17.06 -10.97 7.20
CA LEU A 22 -16.24 -11.07 8.41
C LEU A 22 -16.43 -9.84 9.33
N ARG A 23 -16.88 -8.70 8.80
CA ARG A 23 -17.22 -7.49 9.57
C ARG A 23 -18.32 -7.70 10.61
N VAL A 24 -19.20 -8.69 10.41
CA VAL A 24 -20.29 -9.02 11.35
C VAL A 24 -19.75 -9.63 12.65
N PHE A 25 -18.55 -10.21 12.63
CA PHE A 25 -17.95 -10.86 13.78
C PHE A 25 -17.44 -9.83 14.81
N ARG A 26 -17.82 -10.01 16.09
CA ARG A 26 -17.53 -9.02 17.16
C ARG A 26 -16.04 -8.72 17.37
N GLN A 27 -15.17 -9.70 17.16
CA GLN A 27 -13.72 -9.52 17.36
C GLN A 27 -13.02 -8.93 16.14
N LEU A 28 -13.54 -9.14 14.92
CA LEU A 28 -12.86 -8.73 13.67
C LEU A 28 -13.46 -7.46 13.07
N GLY A 29 -14.73 -7.17 13.38
CA GLY A 29 -15.48 -6.05 12.86
C GLY A 29 -14.77 -4.70 12.99
N PRO A 30 -14.40 -4.27 14.23
CA PRO A 30 -13.70 -3.01 14.44
C PRO A 30 -12.35 -2.91 13.71
N TYR A 31 -11.59 -4.01 13.60
CA TYR A 31 -10.31 -4.00 12.89
C TYR A 31 -10.48 -3.83 11.38
N ILE A 32 -11.50 -4.48 10.79
CA ILE A 32 -11.81 -4.38 9.36
C ILE A 32 -12.28 -2.96 9.02
N THR A 33 -13.11 -2.35 9.87
CA THR A 33 -13.56 -0.96 9.68
C THR A 33 -12.42 0.04 9.83
N MET A 34 -11.51 -0.18 10.77
CA MET A 34 -10.30 0.66 10.91
C MET A 34 -9.39 0.57 9.69
N ALA A 35 -9.15 -0.64 9.20
CA ALA A 35 -8.31 -0.86 8.01
C ALA A 35 -8.92 -0.20 6.77
N ALA A 36 -10.24 -0.28 6.59
CA ALA A 36 -10.95 0.38 5.50
C ALA A 36 -10.81 1.91 5.55
N GLU A 37 -10.91 2.50 6.73
CA GLU A 37 -10.70 3.95 6.95
C GLU A 37 -9.25 4.38 6.71
N MET A 38 -8.26 3.54 7.05
CA MET A 38 -6.84 3.82 6.78
C MET A 38 -6.47 3.79 5.29
N VAL A 39 -7.11 2.94 4.49
CA VAL A 39 -6.78 2.74 3.06
C VAL A 39 -7.58 3.65 2.13
N SER A 40 -8.72 4.19 2.58
CA SER A 40 -9.64 4.93 1.72
C SER A 40 -9.15 6.33 1.36
N PHE A 41 -8.26 6.41 0.37
CA PHE A 41 -7.82 7.63 -0.29
C PHE A 41 -8.93 8.19 -1.20
N SER A 42 -10.00 8.71 -0.61
CA SER A 42 -11.03 9.53 -1.27
C SER A 42 -11.78 8.90 -2.47
N SER A 43 -12.93 8.29 -2.20
CA SER A 43 -14.08 8.36 -3.11
C SER A 43 -15.41 8.43 -2.35
N LYS A 44 -15.66 9.57 -1.71
CA LYS A 44 -17.02 10.10 -1.59
C LYS A 44 -16.94 11.58 -1.93
N SER A 45 -17.24 11.91 -3.18
CA SER A 45 -17.60 13.27 -3.60
C SER A 45 -18.99 13.20 -4.27
N PRO A 46 -19.72 14.31 -4.43
CA PRO A 46 -20.27 15.12 -3.33
C PRO A 46 -21.70 15.62 -3.64
N TRP A 47 -22.80 15.00 -3.20
CA TRP A 47 -24.14 15.55 -3.56
C TRP A 47 -25.29 15.38 -2.56
N TYR A 48 -25.03 15.22 -1.26
CA TYR A 48 -26.10 15.35 -0.26
C TYR A 48 -25.65 16.20 0.93
N LEU A 49 -25.59 17.51 0.66
CA LEU A 49 -26.03 18.58 1.55
C LEU A 49 -25.23 18.75 2.86
N PHE A 50 -24.14 19.52 2.86
CA PHE A 50 -24.13 20.98 3.06
C PHE A 50 -24.77 21.52 4.37
N ALA A 51 -25.08 20.68 5.37
CA ALA A 51 -25.73 21.15 6.62
C ALA A 51 -25.12 20.68 7.96
N ILE A 52 -23.98 19.96 7.98
CA ILE A 52 -23.32 19.53 9.24
C ILE A 52 -21.83 19.90 9.20
N SER A 53 -21.56 21.19 8.98
CA SER A 53 -20.23 21.74 8.65
C SER A 53 -19.25 21.88 9.83
N THR A 54 -19.53 21.34 11.01
CA THR A 54 -18.58 21.42 12.15
C THR A 54 -18.21 20.06 12.75
N CYS A 55 -19.03 19.01 12.59
CA CYS A 55 -18.70 17.69 13.14
C CYS A 55 -17.79 16.86 12.21
N ALA A 56 -17.86 17.09 10.90
CA ALA A 56 -17.07 16.36 9.89
C ALA A 56 -15.61 16.84 9.74
N TYR A 57 -15.23 17.98 10.34
CA TYR A 57 -13.84 18.46 10.32
C TYR A 57 -12.91 17.65 11.24
N HIS A 58 -13.46 16.90 12.19
CA HIS A 58 -12.65 16.21 13.20
C HIS A 58 -12.23 14.79 12.79
N PHE A 59 -12.92 14.16 11.83
CA PHE A 59 -12.64 12.78 11.40
C PHE A 59 -11.91 12.67 10.05
N ARG A 60 -11.46 13.79 9.48
CA ARG A 60 -10.64 13.88 8.26
C ARG A 60 -9.14 13.90 8.58
N SER A 61 -8.72 13.37 9.73
CA SER A 61 -7.42 13.71 10.35
C SER A 61 -6.49 12.52 10.59
N SER A 62 -6.56 11.42 9.83
CA SER A 62 -5.56 10.32 9.97
C SER A 62 -4.87 9.89 8.68
N ILE A 63 -5.50 10.04 7.52
CA ILE A 63 -4.89 9.80 6.21
C ILE A 63 -3.72 10.75 5.86
N PRO A 64 -3.69 12.05 6.26
CA PRO A 64 -2.59 12.93 5.86
C PRO A 64 -1.24 12.58 6.53
N ARG A 65 -1.21 11.63 7.47
CA ARG A 65 0.01 11.26 8.22
C ARG A 65 0.82 10.15 7.55
N MET A 66 0.19 9.17 6.91
CA MET A 66 0.90 8.06 6.24
C MET A 66 1.26 8.37 4.78
N LEU A 67 0.47 9.21 4.10
CA LEU A 67 0.70 9.55 2.69
C LEU A 67 2.07 10.19 2.41
N PRO A 68 2.59 11.13 3.24
CA PRO A 68 3.91 11.71 3.00
C PRO A 68 5.03 10.66 3.05
N ILE A 69 4.97 9.73 4.01
CA ILE A 69 5.95 8.65 4.15
C ILE A 69 5.89 7.72 2.93
N LEU A 70 4.68 7.34 2.48
CA LEU A 70 4.47 6.56 1.26
C LEU A 70 5.00 7.28 0.01
N SER A 71 4.77 8.59 -0.09
CA SER A 71 5.28 9.39 -1.21
C SER A 71 6.82 9.47 -1.21
N MET A 72 7.44 9.60 -0.04
CA MET A 72 8.89 9.60 0.11
C MET A 72 9.49 8.23 -0.23
N LEU A 73 8.82 7.14 0.17
CA LEU A 73 9.21 5.77 -0.20
C LEU A 73 9.13 5.54 -1.72
N PHE A 74 8.07 6.06 -2.35
CA PHE A 74 7.92 5.96 -3.80
C PHE A 74 9.00 6.75 -4.54
N VAL A 75 9.34 7.95 -4.07
CA VAL A 75 10.40 8.79 -4.64
C VAL A 75 11.77 8.11 -4.48
N SER A 76 12.08 7.52 -3.32
CA SER A 76 13.34 6.82 -3.11
C SER A 76 13.48 5.56 -3.97
N LEU A 77 12.40 4.79 -4.12
CA LEU A 77 12.34 3.62 -5.02
C LEU A 77 12.64 4.01 -6.46
N LEU A 78 12.00 5.09 -6.94
CA LEU A 78 12.21 5.61 -8.29
C LEU A 78 13.65 6.10 -8.50
N ALA A 79 14.18 6.88 -7.56
CA ALA A 79 15.53 7.43 -7.67
C ALA A 79 16.58 6.31 -7.78
N PHE A 80 16.52 5.32 -6.90
CA PHE A 80 17.46 4.20 -6.93
C PHE A 80 17.24 3.29 -8.15
N GLY A 81 15.99 2.98 -8.49
CA GLY A 81 15.66 2.15 -9.66
C GLY A 81 16.18 2.73 -10.98
N LEU A 82 16.07 4.06 -11.15
CA LEU A 82 16.61 4.76 -12.32
C LEU A 82 18.14 4.74 -12.35
N VAL A 83 18.80 5.04 -11.23
CA VAL A 83 20.27 5.04 -11.14
C VAL A 83 20.84 3.66 -11.46
N ARG A 84 20.21 2.59 -10.93
CA ARG A 84 20.64 1.21 -11.17
C ARG A 84 20.52 0.82 -12.63
N GLU A 85 19.35 1.00 -13.24
CA GLU A 85 19.12 0.56 -14.62
C GLU A 85 19.98 1.37 -15.61
N ALA A 86 20.14 2.68 -15.38
CA ALA A 86 20.92 3.56 -16.24
C ALA A 86 22.43 3.24 -16.23
N ILE A 87 22.99 2.81 -15.09
CA ILE A 87 24.41 2.47 -14.98
C ILE A 87 24.68 1.04 -15.48
N THR A 88 23.83 0.08 -15.14
CA THR A 88 24.10 -1.34 -15.45
C THR A 88 23.85 -1.68 -16.93
N TYR A 89 22.88 -1.04 -17.59
CA TYR A 89 22.48 -1.37 -18.98
C TYR A 89 22.46 -0.13 -19.90
N PRO A 90 23.63 0.47 -20.21
CA PRO A 90 23.70 1.71 -20.99
C PRO A 90 23.35 1.56 -22.48
N TYR A 91 23.42 0.35 -23.04
CA TYR A 91 23.26 0.10 -24.49
C TYR A 91 21.95 -0.61 -24.85
N GLU A 92 20.98 -0.63 -23.94
CA GLU A 92 19.69 -1.30 -24.12
C GLU A 92 18.70 -0.42 -24.92
N LYS A 93 17.92 -1.02 -25.84
CA LYS A 93 16.88 -0.29 -26.59
C LYS A 93 15.64 -0.06 -25.73
N TRP A 94 14.86 0.97 -26.05
CA TRP A 94 13.62 1.29 -25.31
C TRP A 94 12.59 0.16 -25.44
N HIS A 95 12.21 -0.41 -24.29
CA HIS A 95 11.23 -1.48 -24.20
C HIS A 95 10.50 -1.45 -22.84
N TRP A 96 9.28 -1.99 -22.77
CA TRP A 96 8.45 -1.95 -21.57
C TRP A 96 9.03 -2.72 -20.37
N LEU A 97 9.90 -3.71 -20.59
CA LEU A 97 10.53 -4.43 -19.47
C LEU A 97 11.55 -3.54 -18.74
N LEU A 98 12.12 -2.52 -19.38
CA LEU A 98 13.03 -1.57 -18.73
C LEU A 98 12.31 -0.79 -17.63
N VAL A 99 11.11 -0.28 -17.93
CA VAL A 99 10.24 0.40 -16.95
C VAL A 99 9.86 -0.58 -15.83
N ARG A 100 9.53 -1.82 -16.18
CA ARG A 100 9.23 -2.86 -15.18
C ARG A 100 10.45 -3.08 -14.27
N ASN A 101 11.66 -3.19 -14.79
CA ASN A 101 12.87 -3.41 -14.00
C ASN A 101 13.14 -2.25 -13.03
N ILE A 102 12.95 -1.00 -13.48
CA ILE A 102 13.12 0.22 -12.67
C ILE A 102 12.22 0.21 -11.44
N PHE A 103 10.97 -0.27 -11.54
CA PHE A 103 10.05 -0.30 -10.40
C PHE A 103 10.10 -1.60 -9.60
N TYR A 104 10.11 -2.76 -10.27
CA TYR A 104 9.93 -4.05 -9.61
C TYR A 104 11.17 -4.51 -8.86
N LYS A 105 12.38 -4.32 -9.42
CA LYS A 105 13.60 -4.75 -8.74
C LYS A 105 13.80 -4.05 -7.38
N PRO A 106 13.73 -2.71 -7.27
CA PRO A 106 13.90 -2.05 -5.97
C PRO A 106 12.71 -2.30 -5.03
N TYR A 107 11.52 -2.57 -5.57
CA TYR A 107 10.36 -2.99 -4.76
C TYR A 107 10.62 -4.35 -4.08
N PHE A 108 11.14 -5.36 -4.78
CA PHE A 108 11.47 -6.64 -4.16
C PHE A 108 12.66 -6.54 -3.18
N MET A 109 13.61 -5.63 -3.45
CA MET A 109 14.69 -5.30 -2.50
C MET A 109 14.16 -4.79 -1.16
N LEU A 110 13.02 -4.08 -1.15
CA LEU A 110 12.36 -3.65 0.07
C LEU A 110 11.98 -4.84 0.99
N TYR A 111 11.63 -5.97 0.38
CA TYR A 111 11.23 -7.20 1.07
C TYR A 111 12.41 -8.15 1.34
N GLY A 112 13.64 -7.76 1.02
CA GLY A 112 14.86 -8.52 1.33
C GLY A 112 15.47 -9.28 0.15
N GLU A 113 14.96 -9.12 -1.08
CA GLU A 113 15.55 -9.74 -2.27
C GLU A 113 16.71 -8.90 -2.81
N VAL A 114 17.96 -9.36 -2.63
CA VAL A 114 19.16 -8.54 -2.88
C VAL A 114 19.73 -8.72 -4.31
N TYR A 115 19.20 -9.60 -5.15
CA TYR A 115 19.68 -9.84 -6.53
C TYR A 115 21.22 -9.96 -6.64
N ALA A 116 21.84 -10.77 -5.78
CA ALA A 116 23.28 -10.96 -5.67
C ALA A 116 24.06 -11.11 -7.01
N PRO A 117 23.60 -11.89 -8.01
CA PRO A 117 24.36 -12.05 -9.25
C PRO A 117 24.42 -10.79 -10.12
N GLU A 118 23.63 -9.77 -9.82
CA GLU A 118 23.54 -8.52 -10.60
C GLU A 118 24.19 -7.33 -9.88
N ILE A 119 24.66 -7.49 -8.64
CA ILE A 119 25.28 -6.41 -7.86
C ILE A 119 26.68 -6.12 -8.39
N ASP A 120 27.43 -7.18 -8.68
CA ASP A 120 28.80 -7.08 -9.18
C ASP A 120 28.90 -7.71 -10.57
N THR A 121 28.56 -6.91 -11.57
CA THR A 121 28.67 -7.31 -12.98
C THR A 121 30.13 -7.32 -13.47
N CYS A 122 31.06 -6.79 -12.66
CA CYS A 122 32.47 -6.63 -12.99
C CYS A 122 33.36 -7.23 -11.88
N GLY A 123 33.26 -8.55 -11.68
CA GLY A 123 34.19 -9.28 -10.82
C GLY A 123 35.60 -9.35 -11.40
N ASP A 124 36.49 -10.09 -10.74
CA ASP A 124 37.95 -10.17 -11.03
C ASP A 124 38.33 -10.67 -12.45
N ALA A 125 37.38 -11.12 -13.28
CA ALA A 125 37.65 -11.84 -14.53
C ALA A 125 36.80 -11.43 -15.75
N SER A 126 36.14 -10.26 -15.76
CA SER A 126 35.23 -9.88 -16.86
C SER A 126 35.80 -8.83 -17.84
N GLU A 127 35.67 -9.11 -19.15
CA GLU A 127 36.20 -8.27 -20.25
C GLU A 127 35.28 -7.10 -20.67
N ASN A 128 34.07 -6.98 -20.11
CA ASN A 128 33.08 -5.96 -20.49
C ASN A 128 32.50 -5.24 -19.28
N CYS A 129 33.34 -4.50 -18.56
CA CYS A 129 32.91 -3.70 -17.42
C CYS A 129 32.36 -2.35 -17.85
N VAL A 130 31.19 -1.98 -17.32
CA VAL A 130 30.62 -0.65 -17.52
C VAL A 130 31.34 0.34 -16.59
N PRO A 131 31.77 1.52 -17.08
CA PRO A 131 32.37 2.55 -16.22
C PRO A 131 31.38 2.96 -15.12
N GLY A 132 31.82 2.92 -13.86
CA GLY A 132 30.99 3.27 -12.70
C GLY A 132 30.28 2.09 -12.03
N TYR A 133 30.70 0.84 -12.30
CA TYR A 133 30.13 -0.37 -11.67
C TYR A 133 30.07 -0.31 -10.13
N PHE A 134 31.01 0.38 -9.46
CA PHE A 134 31.05 0.53 -8.00
C PHE A 134 29.95 1.44 -7.43
N ILE A 135 29.35 2.30 -8.26
CA ILE A 135 28.35 3.30 -7.82
C ILE A 135 27.03 2.61 -7.50
N ALA A 136 26.60 1.65 -8.32
CA ALA A 136 25.32 0.96 -8.12
C ALA A 136 25.25 0.19 -6.78
N PRO A 137 26.26 -0.62 -6.38
CA PRO A 137 26.31 -1.24 -5.05
C PRO A 137 26.35 -0.24 -3.90
N LEU A 138 27.08 0.86 -4.04
CA LEU A 138 27.14 1.90 -3.02
C LEU A 138 25.75 2.52 -2.79
N PHE A 139 25.08 2.97 -3.86
CA PHE A 139 23.72 3.52 -3.77
C PHE A 139 22.70 2.49 -3.27
N MET A 140 22.88 1.21 -3.61
CA MET A 140 22.03 0.13 -3.14
C MET A 140 22.11 -0.03 -1.61
N THR A 141 23.31 0.02 -1.01
CA THR A 141 23.45 -0.07 0.45
C THR A 141 22.82 1.12 1.17
N VAL A 142 23.02 2.34 0.65
CA VAL A 142 22.41 3.57 1.18
C VAL A 142 20.89 3.52 1.06
N PHE A 143 20.37 3.06 -0.08
CA PHE A 143 18.94 2.89 -0.31
C PHE A 143 18.32 1.87 0.66
N MET A 144 18.94 0.70 0.85
CA MET A 144 18.44 -0.32 1.78
C MET A 144 18.42 0.20 3.23
N LEU A 145 19.43 0.99 3.63
CA LEU A 145 19.46 1.62 4.95
C LEU A 145 18.30 2.61 5.13
N ILE A 146 18.12 3.52 4.17
CA ILE A 146 17.08 4.57 4.28
C ILE A 146 15.68 3.95 4.17
N SER A 147 15.44 3.10 3.16
CA SER A 147 14.11 2.57 2.88
C SER A 147 13.68 1.50 3.87
N ASN A 148 14.54 0.52 4.20
CA ASN A 148 14.13 -0.61 5.05
C ASN A 148 14.30 -0.31 6.54
N VAL A 149 15.37 0.39 6.95
CA VAL A 149 15.62 0.66 8.36
C VAL A 149 14.91 1.92 8.84
N LEU A 150 14.87 2.98 8.01
CA LEU A 150 14.23 4.24 8.38
C LEU A 150 12.75 4.27 7.96
N LEU A 151 12.45 4.20 6.66
CA LEU A 151 11.12 4.50 6.14
C LEU A 151 10.09 3.41 6.44
N MET A 152 10.43 2.12 6.24
CA MET A 152 9.50 1.01 6.53
C MET A 152 9.19 0.89 8.02
N ASN A 153 10.21 0.97 8.89
CA ASN A 153 10.00 0.94 10.33
C ASN A 153 9.17 2.14 10.82
N THR A 154 9.43 3.33 10.28
CA THR A 154 8.63 4.52 10.60
C THR A 154 7.20 4.42 10.08
N MET A 155 7.00 3.81 8.90
CA MET A 155 5.66 3.57 8.35
C MET A 155 4.84 2.65 9.26
N VAL A 156 5.44 1.57 9.75
CA VAL A 156 4.79 0.67 10.73
C VAL A 156 4.47 1.41 12.03
N ALA A 157 5.41 2.21 12.56
CA ALA A 157 5.20 3.00 13.77
C ALA A 157 4.09 4.07 13.62
N CYS A 158 4.01 4.72 12.46
CA CYS A 158 2.90 5.63 12.14
C CYS A 158 1.58 4.86 12.05
N GLY A 159 1.61 3.65 11.48
CA GLY A 159 0.51 2.69 11.46
C GLY A 159 -0.09 2.43 12.83
N THR A 160 0.75 2.03 13.78
CA THR A 160 0.33 1.72 15.15
C THR A 160 -0.17 2.97 15.88
N TYR A 161 0.50 4.11 15.71
CA TYR A 161 0.06 5.39 16.30
C TYR A 161 -1.34 5.80 15.82
N VAL A 162 -1.58 5.71 14.51
CA VAL A 162 -2.89 6.01 13.94
C VAL A 162 -3.92 4.96 14.39
N PHE A 163 -3.53 3.69 14.51
CA PHE A 163 -4.42 2.66 15.02
C PHE A 163 -4.91 2.99 16.44
N GLU A 164 -4.01 3.25 17.38
CA GLU A 164 -4.36 3.56 18.77
C GLU A 164 -5.25 4.80 18.87
N HIS A 165 -5.04 5.81 18.02
CA HIS A 165 -5.87 7.02 18.03
C HIS A 165 -7.26 6.83 17.39
N ASN A 166 -7.44 5.86 16.49
CA ASN A 166 -8.70 5.69 15.75
C ASN A 166 -9.54 4.51 16.23
N VAL A 167 -9.01 3.67 17.13
CA VAL A 167 -9.70 2.47 17.59
C VAL A 167 -11.02 2.79 18.30
N GLU A 168 -11.04 3.77 19.19
CA GLU A 168 -12.23 4.16 19.95
C GLU A 168 -13.33 4.70 19.02
N ASN A 169 -12.99 5.66 18.17
CA ASN A 169 -13.94 6.25 17.22
C ASN A 169 -14.50 5.20 16.24
N THR A 170 -13.67 4.24 15.83
CA THR A 170 -14.09 3.22 14.87
C THR A 170 -14.97 2.14 15.51
N GLN A 171 -14.77 1.86 16.80
CA GLN A 171 -15.64 0.95 17.55
C GLN A 171 -17.08 1.47 17.63
N GLU A 172 -17.26 2.77 17.90
CA GLU A 172 -18.57 3.42 17.94
C GLU A 172 -19.28 3.35 16.57
N ILE A 173 -18.56 3.66 15.49
CA ILE A 173 -19.09 3.58 14.11
C ILE A 173 -19.52 2.15 13.78
N TRP A 174 -18.67 1.16 14.11
CA TRP A 174 -18.99 -0.24 13.86
C TRP A 174 -20.24 -0.70 14.61
N LEU A 175 -20.42 -0.28 15.86
CA LEU A 175 -21.63 -0.57 16.64
C LEU A 175 -22.88 0.02 15.96
N PHE A 176 -22.82 1.28 15.53
CA PHE A 176 -23.92 1.94 14.82
C PHE A 176 -24.32 1.21 13.53
N GLU A 177 -23.35 0.82 12.71
CA GLU A 177 -23.60 0.08 11.47
C GLU A 177 -24.19 -1.30 11.74
N ARG A 178 -23.71 -1.98 12.79
CA ARG A 178 -24.26 -3.27 13.21
C ARG A 178 -25.72 -3.15 13.64
N TYR A 179 -26.09 -2.11 14.38
CA TYR A 179 -27.50 -1.85 14.74
C TYR A 179 -28.36 -1.66 13.49
N SER A 180 -27.88 -0.88 12.52
CA SER A 180 -28.58 -0.67 11.23
C SER A 180 -28.76 -1.98 10.45
N GLN A 181 -27.72 -2.82 10.37
CA GLN A 181 -27.78 -4.12 9.69
C GLN A 181 -28.78 -5.08 10.34
N VAL A 182 -28.75 -5.19 11.67
CA VAL A 182 -29.68 -6.04 12.43
C VAL A 182 -31.12 -5.52 12.27
N GLY A 183 -31.34 -4.21 12.40
CA GLY A 183 -32.66 -3.59 12.21
C GLY A 183 -33.22 -3.78 10.79
N GLY A 184 -32.38 -3.69 9.77
CA GLY A 184 -32.75 -3.99 8.38
C GLY A 184 -33.15 -5.45 8.18
N CYS A 185 -32.44 -6.38 8.83
CA CYS A 185 -32.76 -7.80 8.79
C CYS A 185 -34.09 -8.08 9.51
N LEU A 186 -34.30 -7.55 10.73
CA LEU A 186 -35.58 -7.71 11.44
C LEU A 186 -36.77 -7.17 10.65
N ARG A 187 -36.63 -6.00 10.01
CA ARG A 187 -37.67 -5.42 9.15
C ARG A 187 -37.97 -6.30 7.93
N TYR A 188 -36.95 -6.96 7.36
CA TYR A 188 -37.14 -7.94 6.28
C TYR A 188 -37.92 -9.18 6.73
N TRP A 189 -37.76 -9.58 7.99
CA TRP A 189 -38.48 -10.72 8.60
C TRP A 189 -39.86 -10.34 9.18
N GLY A 190 -40.37 -9.13 8.92
CA GLY A 190 -41.71 -8.72 9.32
C GLY A 190 -41.87 -8.45 10.83
N PHE A 191 -40.77 -8.37 11.58
CA PHE A 191 -40.80 -7.88 12.96
C PHE A 191 -40.74 -6.34 12.93
N GLU A 192 -41.91 -5.70 13.00
CA GLU A 192 -42.00 -4.26 13.29
C GLU A 192 -41.69 -4.04 14.78
N LEU A 193 -40.70 -3.17 15.05
CA LEU A 193 -40.40 -2.59 16.37
C LEU A 193 -41.10 -1.24 16.48
#